data_AF-A0A2V5Y9N4-F1
#
_entry.id   AF-A0A2V5Y9N4-F1
#
_cell.length_a   1.000
_cell.length_b   1.000
_cell.length_c   1.000
_cell.angle_alpha   90.00
_cell.angle_beta   90.00
_cell.angle_gamma   90.00
#
_symmetry.space_group_name_H-M   'P 1'
#
loop_
_entity.id
_entity.type
_entity.pdbx_description
1 polymer ?
#
loop_
_entity_poly.entity_id
_entity_poly.type
_entity_poly.pdbx_seq_one_letter_code
_entity_poly.pdbx_strand_id
1 'polypeptide(L)' 'MEEPKRIISSRILSRRLGISRPTVAKYIRRNLFRPDFESDTGSFFDPARLPELKQAIADNRQKNWRHWRHATA' A
#
# COMPACT_ATOMS: atom_id res chain seq x y z
N MET A 1 6.12 7.23 -29.28
CA MET A 1 5.73 5.87 -28.85
C MET A 1 5.78 5.87 -27.34
N GLU A 2 4.65 5.71 -26.65
CA GLU A 2 4.66 5.59 -25.18
C GLU A 2 5.26 4.24 -24.79
N GLU A 3 6.23 4.24 -23.87
CA GLU A 3 6.80 2.98 -23.36
C GLU A 3 5.76 2.20 -22.56
N PRO A 4 5.72 0.86 -22.65
CA PRO A 4 4.77 0.06 -21.90
C PRO A 4 5.01 0.23 -20.40
N LYS A 5 4.02 0.82 -19.72
CA LYS A 5 4.04 1.05 -18.27
C LYS A 5 4.09 -0.29 -17.53
N ARG A 6 5.19 -0.55 -16.82
CA ARG A 6 5.31 -1.76 -15.99
C ARG A 6 4.36 -1.66 -14.80
N ILE A 7 3.45 -2.61 -14.67
CA ILE A 7 2.56 -2.74 -13.51
C ILE A 7 2.90 -4.00 -12.71
N ILE A 8 2.72 -3.94 -11.39
CA ILE A 8 2.93 -5.07 -10.47
C ILE A 8 1.64 -5.41 -9.74
N SER A 9 1.38 -6.70 -9.57
CA SER A 9 0.20 -7.16 -8.82
C SER A 9 0.36 -6.94 -7.32
N SER A 10 -0.76 -6.92 -6.60
CA SER A 10 -0.79 -6.89 -5.13
C SER A 10 0.10 -7.94 -4.46
N ARG A 11 0.30 -9.11 -5.08
CA ARG A 11 1.20 -10.17 -4.60
C ARG A 11 2.67 -9.75 -4.66
N ILE A 12 3.08 -9.11 -5.76
CA ILE A 12 4.45 -8.63 -5.93
C ILE A 12 4.65 -7.40 -5.03
N LEU A 13 3.66 -6.51 -4.97
CA LEU A 13 3.69 -5.33 -4.11
C LEU A 13 3.91 -5.71 -2.64
N SER A 14 3.16 -6.70 -2.13
CA SER A 14 3.27 -7.11 -0.72
C SER A 14 4.69 -7.58 -0.37
N ARG A 15 5.34 -8.32 -1.27
CA ARG A 15 6.74 -8.75 -1.11
C ARG A 15 7.70 -7.55 -1.09
N ARG A 16 7.52 -6.58 -1.99
CA ARG A 16 8.39 -5.38 -2.05
C ARG A 16 8.21 -4.44 -0.87
N LEU A 17 7.02 -4.40 -0.29
CA LEU A 17 6.70 -3.58 0.89
C LEU A 17 7.00 -4.30 2.22
N GLY A 18 7.36 -5.59 2.19
CA GLY A 18 7.60 -6.38 3.39
C GLY A 18 6.36 -6.59 4.27
N ILE A 19 5.17 -6.63 3.66
CA ILE A 19 3.89 -6.83 4.36
C ILE A 19 3.11 -8.00 3.76
N SER A 20 2.13 -8.52 4.52
CA SER A 20 1.27 -9.61 4.04
C SER A 20 0.25 -9.12 3.00
N ARG A 21 -0.18 -10.00 2.09
CA ARG A 21 -1.23 -9.69 1.09
C ARG A 21 -2.55 -9.22 1.74
N PRO A 22 -3.03 -9.82 2.85
CA PRO A 22 -4.20 -9.30 3.56
C PRO A 22 -4.00 -7.87 4.08
N THR A 23 -2.78 -7.50 4.49
CA THR A 23 -2.47 -6.12 4.90
C THR A 23 -2.60 -5.15 3.73
N VAL A 24 -2.11 -5.53 2.55
CA VAL A 24 -2.32 -4.73 1.32
C VAL A 24 -3.82 -4.54 1.05
N ALA A 25 -4.61 -5.62 1.07
CA ALA A 25 -6.05 -5.53 0.86
C ALA A 25 -6.74 -4.65 1.91
N LYS A 26 -6.32 -4.73 3.19
CA LYS A 26 -6.80 -3.86 4.27
C LYS A 26 -6.48 -2.39 3.99
N TYR A 27 -5.30 -2.08 3.47
CA TYR A 27 -4.91 -0.70 3.14
C TYR A 27 -5.66 -0.15 1.92
N ILE A 28 -5.96 -0.98 0.92
CA ILE A 28 -6.83 -0.60 -0.20
C ILE A 28 -8.24 -0.27 0.33
N ARG A 29 -8.84 -1.16 1.13
CA ARG A 29 -10.18 -0.94 1.72
C ARG A 29 -10.28 0.32 2.61
N ARG A 30 -9.15 0.74 3.19
CA ARG A 30 -9.05 1.95 4.03
C ARG A 30 -8.66 3.20 3.23
N ASN A 31 -8.64 3.14 1.90
CA ASN A 31 -8.18 4.20 1.01
C ASN A 31 -6.76 4.72 1.32
N LEU A 32 -5.92 3.91 1.97
CA LEU A 32 -4.51 4.23 2.20
C LEU A 32 -3.67 3.93 0.97
N PHE A 33 -3.98 2.82 0.28
CA PHE A 33 -3.37 2.47 -0.98
C PHE A 33 -4.40 2.64 -2.08
N ARG A 34 -4.02 3.34 -3.15
CA ARG A 34 -4.86 3.47 -4.35
C ARG A 34 -4.21 2.69 -5.49
N PRO A 35 -4.82 1.58 -5.96
CA PRO A 35 -4.38 0.88 -7.15
C PRO A 35 -4.42 1.81 -8.36
N ASP A 36 -3.46 1.65 -9.25
CA ASP A 36 -3.43 2.38 -10.52
C ASP A 36 -4.35 1.72 -11.55
N PHE A 37 -4.58 0.41 -11.39
CA PHE A 37 -5.51 -0.37 -12.18
C PHE A 37 -6.15 -1.47 -11.33
N GLU A 38 -7.45 -1.64 -11.47
CA GLU A 38 -8.21 -2.74 -10.86
C GLU A 38 -8.89 -3.56 -11.96
N SER A 39 -8.88 -4.87 -11.78
CA SER A 39 -9.65 -5.82 -12.59
C SER A 39 -10.29 -6.87 -11.69
N ASP A 40 -11.16 -7.70 -12.29
CA ASP A 40 -11.76 -8.85 -11.61
C ASP A 40 -10.72 -9.82 -11.02
N THR A 41 -9.50 -9.81 -11.55
CA THR A 41 -8.40 -10.68 -11.11
C THR A 41 -7.51 -10.05 -10.03
N GLY A 42 -7.65 -8.75 -9.77
CA GLY A 42 -7.06 -8.07 -8.61
C GLY A 42 -6.61 -6.63 -8.85
N SER A 43 -5.87 -6.10 -7.87
CA SER A 43 -5.35 -4.74 -7.90
C SER A 43 -3.88 -4.69 -8.32
N PHE A 44 -3.56 -3.73 -9.19
CA PHE A 44 -2.26 -3.52 -9.81
C PHE A 44 -1.72 -2.11 -9.53
N PHE A 45 -0.40 -2.01 -9.47
CA PHE A 45 0.30 -0.82 -9.01
C PHE A 45 1.49 -0.50 -9.91
N ASP A 46 1.76 0.78 -10.07
CA ASP A 46 3.00 1.28 -10.63
C ASP A 46 4.15 1.10 -9.61
N PRO A 47 5.22 0.37 -9.95
CA PRO A 47 6.37 0.21 -9.06
C PRO A 47 7.07 1.52 -8.73
N ALA A 48 6.93 2.58 -9.55
CA ALA A 48 7.47 3.91 -9.24
C ALA A 48 6.86 4.51 -7.97
N ARG A 49 5.65 4.08 -7.57
CA ARG A 49 4.95 4.56 -6.37
C ARG A 49 5.38 3.85 -5.08
N LEU A 50 6.31 2.89 -5.15
CA LEU A 50 6.79 2.19 -3.95
C LEU A 50 7.28 3.10 -2.81
N PRO A 51 8.01 4.20 -3.07
CA PRO A 51 8.42 5.13 -2.01
C PRO A 51 7.22 5.79 -1.31
N GLU A 52 6.23 6.27 -2.08
CA GLU A 52 4.98 6.86 -1.57
C GLU A 52 4.22 5.86 -0.67
N LEU A 53 4.07 4.62 -1.14
CA LEU A 53 3.39 3.57 -0.39
C LEU A 53 4.13 3.19 0.89
N LYS A 54 5.47 3.20 0.89
CA LYS A 54 6.27 2.99 2.11
C LYS A 54 6.05 4.12 3.12
N GLN A 55 6.00 5.37 2.65
CA GLN A 55 5.73 6.51 3.52
C GLN A 55 4.34 6.41 4.15
N ALA A 56 3.32 6.06 3.36
CA ALA A 56 1.96 5.87 3.88
C ALA A 56 1.88 4.80 4.98
N ILE A 57 2.67 3.72 4.89
CA ILE A 57 2.78 2.72 5.97
C ILE A 57 3.39 3.34 7.22
N ALA A 58 4.48 4.10 7.08
CA ALA A 58 5.16 4.73 8.21
C ALA A 58 4.25 5.72 8.93
N ASP A 59 3.54 6.57 8.18
CA ASP A 59 2.60 7.55 8.72
C ASP A 59 1.44 6.86 9.47
N ASN A 60 0.89 5.80 8.90
CA ASN A 60 -0.15 5.01 9.55
C ASN A 60 0.35 4.37 10.85
N ARG A 61 1.59 3.86 10.89
CA ARG A 61 2.21 3.34 12.13
C ARG A 61 2.37 4.44 13.18
N GLN A 62 2.85 5.61 12.79
CA GLN A 62 3.03 6.75 13.70
C GLN A 62 1.70 7.24 14.27
N LYS A 63 0.66 7.35 13.43
CA LYS A 63 -0.70 7.73 13.87
C LYS A 63 -1.24 6.75 14.92
N ASN A 64 -1.13 5.45 14.66
CA ASN A 64 -1.56 4.43 15.62
C ASN A 64 -0.78 4.54 16.94
N TRP A 65 0.55 4.71 16.89
CA TRP A 65 1.36 4.85 18.09
C TRP A 65 0.99 6.08 18.93
N ARG A 66 0.74 7.23 18.30
CA ARG A 66 0.27 8.44 19.01
C ARG A 66 -1.07 8.21 19.70
N HIS A 67 -2.00 7.54 19.02
CA HIS A 67 -3.29 7.19 19.60
C HIS A 67 -3.15 6.36 20.88
N TRP A 68 -2.27 5.35 20.88
CA TRP A 68 -2.01 4.52 22.07
C TRP A 68 -1.35 5.29 23.22
N ARG A 69 -0.43 6.22 22.93
CA ARG A 69 0.23 7.04 23.95
C ARG A 69 -0.76 7.94 24.70
N HIS A 70 -1.77 8.48 24.04
CA HIS A 70 -2.80 9.30 24.69
C HIS A 70 -3.85 8.48 25.43
N ALA A 71 -3.99 7.18 25.12
CA ALA A 71 -4.92 6.29 25.80
C ALA A 71 -4.38 5.73 27.13
N THR A 72 -3.10 5.97 27.44
CA THR A 72 -2.41 5.43 28.64
C THR A 72 -1.87 6.52 29.58
N ALA A 73 -2.21 7.79 29.33
CA ALA A 73 -1.89 8.94 30.19
C ALA A 73 -3.17 9.45 30.87
#